data_AF-A0A3D0H803-F1
#
_entry.id   AF-A0A3D0H803-F1
#
_cell.length_a   1.000
_cell.length_b   1.000
_cell.length_c   1.000
_cell.angle_alpha   90.00
_cell.angle_beta   90.00
_cell.angle_gamma   90.00
#
_symmetry.space_group_name_H-M   'P 1'
#
loop_
_entity.id
_entity.type
_entity.pdbx_description
1 polymer ?
#
loop_
_entity_poly.entity_id
_entity_poly.type
_entity_poly.pdbx_seq_one_letter_code
_entity_poly.pdbx_strand_id
1 'polypeptide(L)'
;TLAQEEGKPEDVLTWETQEADLNEQLKQMKSSWERAKSPVVSGEDIAEVVAMWTGVPVTQIAEAESKRLLKMEEELQKVIIGQQEAIQSIAKAVRRARAGLKDPKRPIGSFMFLGPTGVGKTELTK
;
A
#
# COMPACT_ATOMS: atom_id res chain seq x y z
N THR A 1 3.99 55.65 -15.98
CA THR A 1 4.25 57.10 -16.00
C THR A 1 5.39 57.37 -15.06
N LEU A 2 6.48 57.98 -15.53
CA LEU A 2 7.71 58.39 -14.81
C LEU A 2 8.86 57.37 -14.63
N ALA A 3 9.11 56.50 -15.62
CA ALA A 3 10.37 55.76 -15.72
C ALA A 3 10.79 55.58 -17.20
N GLN A 4 10.64 56.62 -18.00
CA GLN A 4 10.85 56.56 -19.46
C GLN A 4 11.76 57.67 -19.99
N GLU A 5 12.47 58.40 -19.12
CA GLU A 5 13.22 59.60 -19.55
C GLU A 5 14.76 59.50 -19.52
N GLU A 6 15.40 58.41 -19.10
CA GLU A 6 16.88 58.29 -19.22
C GLU A 6 17.45 56.90 -19.59
N GLY A 7 16.63 55.93 -20.01
CA GLY A 7 17.12 54.59 -20.36
C GLY A 7 17.28 54.41 -21.86
N LYS A 8 18.50 54.14 -22.35
CA LYS A 8 18.71 53.73 -23.76
C LYS A 8 17.81 52.51 -24.06
N PRO A 9 16.99 52.54 -25.13
CA PRO A 9 16.06 51.45 -25.44
C PRO A 9 16.77 50.13 -25.75
N GLU A 10 18.05 50.18 -26.15
CA GLU A 10 18.90 49.01 -26.36
C GLU A 10 19.14 48.25 -25.05
N ASP A 11 19.30 48.95 -23.92
CA ASP A 11 19.57 48.32 -22.65
C ASP A 11 18.35 47.50 -22.19
N VAL A 12 17.13 48.04 -22.30
CA VAL A 12 15.87 47.34 -21.90
C VAL A 12 15.72 45.99 -22.61
N LEU A 13 15.99 45.95 -23.91
CA LEU A 13 15.94 44.71 -24.71
C LEU A 13 16.99 43.70 -24.26
N THR A 14 18.19 44.16 -23.87
CA THR A 14 19.24 43.28 -23.35
C THR A 14 18.91 42.70 -21.97
N TRP A 15 18.26 43.49 -21.09
CA TRP A 15 17.81 43.00 -19.79
C TRP A 15 16.68 41.97 -19.94
N GLU A 16 15.72 42.18 -20.85
CA GLU A 16 14.67 41.20 -21.13
C GLU A 16 15.22 39.89 -21.71
N THR A 17 16.22 39.96 -22.59
CA THR A 17 16.89 38.75 -23.11
C THR A 17 17.71 38.04 -22.04
N GLN A 18 18.39 38.78 -21.16
CA GLN A 18 19.09 38.20 -20.02
C GLN A 18 18.12 37.54 -19.02
N GLU A 19 16.98 38.16 -18.71
CA GLU A 19 15.98 37.56 -17.83
C GLU A 19 15.44 36.26 -18.42
N ALA A 20 15.14 36.24 -19.72
CA ALA A 20 14.67 35.03 -20.40
C ALA A 20 15.70 33.89 -20.34
N ASP A 21 16.98 34.19 -20.61
CA ASP A 21 18.07 33.22 -20.56
C ASP A 21 18.31 32.69 -19.14
N LEU A 22 18.33 33.57 -18.13
CA LEU A 22 18.46 33.16 -16.72
C LEU A 22 17.29 32.29 -16.26
N ASN A 23 16.07 32.58 -16.72
CA ASN A 23 14.89 31.81 -16.37
C ASN A 23 14.89 30.43 -17.05
N GLU A 24 15.41 30.35 -18.26
CA GLU A 24 15.64 29.08 -18.96
C GLU A 24 16.71 28.23 -18.27
N GLN A 25 17.82 28.84 -17.85
CA GLN A 25 18.85 28.18 -17.05
C GLN A 25 18.30 27.68 -15.71
N LEU A 26 17.48 28.49 -15.01
CA LEU A 26 16.80 28.08 -13.78
C LEU A 26 15.85 26.91 -14.01
N LYS A 27 15.11 26.90 -15.12
CA LYS A 27 14.20 25.80 -15.47
C LYS A 27 14.97 24.52 -15.75
N GLN A 28 16.10 24.59 -16.45
CA GLN A 28 16.98 23.45 -16.70
C GLN A 28 17.60 22.91 -15.41
N MET A 29 18.10 23.79 -14.53
CA MET A 29 18.66 23.40 -13.23
C MET A 29 17.60 22.79 -12.30
N LYS A 30 16.40 23.36 -12.22
CA LYS A 30 15.30 22.81 -11.42
C LYS A 30 14.87 21.43 -11.93
N SER A 31 14.71 21.27 -13.24
CA SER A 31 14.26 19.99 -13.82
C SER A 31 15.25 18.83 -13.63
N SER A 32 16.56 19.14 -13.64
CA SER A 32 17.62 18.16 -13.40
C SER A 32 17.81 17.86 -11.91
N TRP A 33 17.69 18.86 -11.04
CA TRP A 33 17.75 18.68 -9.59
C TRP A 33 16.57 17.85 -9.07
N GLU A 34 15.33 18.16 -9.45
CA GLU A 34 14.15 17.50 -8.86
C GLU A 34 14.04 16.00 -9.19
N ARG A 35 14.51 15.57 -10.37
CA ARG A 35 14.49 14.15 -10.74
C ARG A 35 15.65 13.34 -10.17
N ALA A 36 16.83 13.94 -10.01
CA ALA A 36 18.02 13.22 -9.53
C ALA A 36 18.11 13.09 -8.00
N LYS A 37 17.39 13.93 -7.25
CA LYS A 37 17.53 14.04 -5.78
C LYS A 37 16.30 13.60 -4.98
N SER A 38 15.23 13.17 -5.65
CA SER A 38 14.04 12.68 -4.96
C SER A 38 14.31 11.26 -4.42
N PRO A 39 14.26 11.03 -3.09
CA PRO A 39 14.41 9.71 -2.54
C PRO A 39 13.28 8.79 -3.03
N VAL A 40 13.64 7.62 -3.55
CA VAL A 40 12.68 6.59 -3.93
C VAL A 40 12.26 5.87 -2.66
N VAL A 41 10.99 5.99 -2.30
CA VAL A 41 10.43 5.31 -1.11
C VAL A 41 10.07 3.87 -1.49
N SER A 42 10.68 2.91 -0.80
CA SER A 42 10.36 1.48 -0.95
C SER A 42 9.26 1.05 0.03
N GLY A 43 8.73 -0.15 -0.18
CA GLY A 43 7.80 -0.76 0.77
C GLY A 43 8.45 -1.07 2.13
N GLU A 44 9.77 -1.31 2.17
CA GLU A 44 10.50 -1.52 3.41
C GLU A 44 10.54 -0.25 4.27
N ASP A 45 10.74 0.91 3.65
CA ASP A 45 10.75 2.20 4.34
C ASP A 45 9.41 2.46 5.06
N ILE A 46 8.29 2.14 4.40
CA ILE A 46 6.95 2.26 4.98
C ILE A 46 6.76 1.27 6.13
N ALA A 47 7.19 0.01 5.93
CA ALA A 47 7.07 -1.03 6.94
C ALA A 47 7.88 -0.70 8.21
N GLU A 48 9.05 -0.09 8.06
CA GLU A 48 9.90 0.36 9.18
C GLU A 48 9.22 1.46 9.99
N VAL A 49 8.67 2.48 9.33
CA VAL A 49 7.95 3.57 10.01
C VAL A 49 6.72 3.05 10.76
N VAL A 50 5.94 2.18 10.12
CA VAL A 50 4.75 1.56 10.76
C VAL A 50 5.15 0.68 11.94
N ALA A 51 6.23 -0.09 11.82
CA ALA A 51 6.75 -0.90 12.91
C ALA A 51 7.24 -0.04 14.08
N MET A 52 7.90 1.09 13.81
CA MET A 52 8.39 2.02 14.82
C MET A 52 7.24 2.65 15.63
N TRP A 53 6.14 3.01 14.98
CA TRP A 53 4.97 3.58 15.65
C TRP A 53 4.15 2.54 16.43
N THR A 54 4.01 1.33 15.88
CA THR A 54 3.16 0.28 16.48
C THR A 54 3.92 -0.62 17.45
N GLY A 55 5.25 -0.64 17.39
CA GLY A 55 6.11 -1.56 18.13
C GLY A 55 6.08 -3.00 17.61
N VAL A 56 5.38 -3.28 16.49
CA VAL A 56 5.22 -4.65 15.96
C VAL A 56 5.93 -4.77 14.60
N PRO A 57 6.92 -5.69 14.45
CA PRO A 57 7.65 -5.83 13.20
C PRO A 57 6.77 -6.42 12.09
N VAL A 58 6.40 -5.61 11.11
CA VAL A 58 5.46 -5.99 10.03
C VAL A 58 5.94 -7.22 9.24
N THR A 59 7.25 -7.32 9.00
CA THR A 59 7.87 -8.47 8.30
C THR A 59 7.74 -9.78 9.09
N GLN A 60 7.98 -9.75 10.41
CA GLN A 60 7.85 -10.93 11.26
C GLN A 60 6.39 -11.37 11.40
N ILE A 61 5.45 -10.41 11.45
CA ILE A 61 4.01 -10.70 11.43
C ILE A 61 3.65 -11.43 10.13
N ALA A 62 4.12 -10.94 8.98
CA ALA A 62 3.80 -11.52 7.68
C ALA A 62 4.29 -12.97 7.55
N GLU A 63 5.52 -13.27 7.99
CA GLU A 63 6.04 -14.65 7.96
C GLU A 63 5.27 -15.59 8.90
N ALA A 64 5.01 -15.15 10.13
CA ALA A 64 4.28 -15.93 11.12
C ALA A 64 2.83 -16.18 10.66
N GLU A 65 2.20 -15.19 10.06
CA GLU A 65 0.87 -15.29 9.48
C GLU A 65 0.85 -16.27 8.30
N SER A 66 1.83 -16.21 7.39
CA SER A 66 1.94 -17.13 6.27
C SER A 66 2.04 -18.59 6.72
N LYS A 67 2.88 -18.87 7.74
CA LYS A 67 2.97 -20.22 8.35
C LYS A 67 1.66 -20.68 8.98
N ARG A 68 0.92 -19.78 9.65
CA ARG A 68 -0.41 -20.08 10.22
C ARG A 68 -1.43 -20.39 9.13
N LEU A 69 -1.42 -19.66 8.02
CA LEU A 69 -2.34 -19.87 6.89
C LEU A 69 -2.12 -21.21 6.18
N LEU A 70 -0.88 -21.70 6.13
CA LEU A 70 -0.56 -23.02 5.57
C LEU A 70 -1.09 -24.17 6.44
N LYS A 71 -1.15 -23.98 7.76
CA LYS A 71 -1.64 -24.99 8.72
C LYS A 71 -3.10 -24.79 9.11
N MET A 72 -3.80 -23.85 8.49
CA MET A 72 -5.15 -23.43 8.91
C MET A 72 -6.14 -24.59 8.95
N GLU A 73 -6.16 -25.43 7.92
CA GLU A 73 -7.06 -26.60 7.89
C GLU A 73 -6.74 -27.60 8.99
N GLU A 74 -5.46 -27.88 9.23
CA GLU A 74 -5.03 -28.82 10.28
C GLU A 74 -5.43 -28.31 11.67
N GLU A 75 -5.24 -27.01 11.94
CA GLU A 75 -5.63 -26.40 13.21
C GLU A 75 -7.15 -26.43 13.42
N LEU A 76 -7.94 -26.14 12.37
CA LEU A 76 -9.41 -26.20 12.45
C LEU A 76 -9.90 -27.63 12.68
N GLN A 77 -9.26 -28.64 12.06
CA GLN A 77 -9.63 -30.05 12.22
C GLN A 77 -9.38 -30.59 13.63
N LYS A 78 -8.51 -29.97 14.44
CA LYS A 78 -8.32 -30.37 15.85
C LYS A 78 -9.54 -30.10 16.71
N VAL A 79 -10.30 -29.07 16.37
CA VAL A 79 -11.48 -28.61 17.15
C VAL A 79 -12.77 -29.06 16.48
N ILE A 80 -12.79 -29.13 15.15
CA ILE A 80 -13.97 -29.40 14.34
C ILE A 80 -13.82 -30.78 13.71
N ILE A 81 -14.53 -31.74 14.29
CA ILE A 81 -14.51 -33.13 13.82
C ILE A 81 -15.47 -33.28 12.63
N GLY A 82 -14.93 -33.73 11.50
CA GLY A 82 -15.67 -33.85 10.24
C GLY A 82 -15.73 -32.53 9.46
N GLN A 83 -16.75 -32.35 8.62
CA GLN A 83 -17.01 -31.10 7.88
C GLN A 83 -15.82 -30.61 7.00
N GLN A 84 -15.05 -31.54 6.42
CA GLN A 84 -13.84 -31.22 5.64
C GLN A 84 -14.11 -30.20 4.52
N GLU A 85 -15.25 -30.30 3.84
CA GLU A 85 -15.63 -29.37 2.77
C GLU A 85 -15.80 -27.93 3.28
N ALA A 86 -16.49 -27.76 4.42
CA ALA A 86 -16.68 -26.45 5.03
C ALA A 86 -15.33 -25.84 5.44
N ILE A 87 -14.47 -26.62 6.10
CA ILE A 87 -13.13 -26.19 6.53
C ILE A 87 -12.29 -25.76 5.33
N GLN A 88 -12.24 -26.56 4.26
CA GLN A 88 -11.50 -26.22 3.04
C GLN A 88 -12.02 -24.95 2.36
N SER A 89 -13.34 -24.78 2.30
CA SER A 89 -13.96 -23.59 1.70
C SER A 89 -13.61 -22.31 2.46
N ILE A 90 -13.67 -22.37 3.80
CA ILE A 90 -13.30 -21.25 4.68
C ILE A 90 -11.81 -20.93 4.53
N ALA A 91 -10.93 -21.93 4.63
CA ALA A 91 -9.48 -21.74 4.53
C ALA A 91 -9.09 -21.13 3.17
N LYS A 92 -9.71 -21.58 2.08
CA LYS A 92 -9.50 -21.02 0.74
C LYS A 92 -9.93 -19.56 0.64
N ALA A 93 -11.06 -19.18 1.23
CA ALA A 93 -11.50 -17.78 1.24
C ALA A 93 -10.54 -16.89 2.03
N VAL A 94 -10.13 -17.33 3.22
CA VAL A 94 -9.20 -16.58 4.07
C VAL A 94 -7.83 -16.43 3.39
N ARG A 95 -7.28 -17.48 2.77
CA ARG A 95 -6.03 -17.39 2.02
C ARG A 95 -6.11 -16.39 0.86
N ARG A 96 -7.20 -16.42 0.07
CA ARG A 96 -7.39 -15.44 -1.02
C ARG A 96 -7.43 -14.01 -0.49
N ALA A 97 -8.11 -13.79 0.63
CA ALA A 97 -8.19 -12.47 1.24
C ALA A 97 -6.83 -11.96 1.71
N ARG A 98 -6.04 -12.83 2.36
CA ARG A 98 -4.71 -12.49 2.88
C ARG A 98 -3.66 -12.32 1.79
N ALA A 99 -3.80 -13.04 0.67
CA ALA A 99 -2.96 -12.86 -0.51
C ALA A 99 -3.31 -11.60 -1.34
N GLY A 100 -4.28 -10.78 -0.90
CA GLY A 100 -4.71 -9.59 -1.64
C GLY A 100 -5.49 -9.90 -2.94
N LEU A 101 -5.94 -11.15 -3.11
CA LEU A 101 -6.66 -11.61 -4.30
C LEU A 101 -8.18 -11.40 -4.21
N LYS A 102 -8.66 -10.68 -3.19
CA LYS A 102 -10.08 -10.32 -3.03
C LYS A 102 -10.32 -8.85 -3.28
N ASP A 103 -11.56 -8.51 -3.64
CA ASP A 103 -12.03 -7.12 -3.65
C ASP A 103 -11.95 -6.50 -2.24
N PRO A 104 -11.24 -5.36 -2.06
CA PRO A 104 -11.17 -4.65 -0.78
C PRO A 104 -12.55 -4.22 -0.24
N LYS A 105 -13.53 -3.97 -1.12
CA LYS A 105 -14.88 -3.49 -0.75
C LYS A 105 -15.83 -4.61 -0.32
N ARG A 106 -15.40 -5.87 -0.35
CA ARG A 106 -16.23 -7.04 -0.02
C ARG A 106 -15.71 -7.77 1.23
N PRO A 107 -16.58 -8.48 1.98
CA PRO A 107 -16.16 -9.36 3.06
C PRO A 107 -15.13 -10.41 2.61
N ILE A 108 -14.36 -10.95 3.56
CA ILE A 108 -13.37 -12.02 3.33
C ILE A 108 -14.04 -13.26 2.69
N GLY A 109 -15.23 -13.59 3.18
CA GLY A 109 -16.11 -14.61 2.64
C GLY A 109 -17.52 -14.42 3.21
N SER A 110 -18.52 -14.90 2.49
CA SER A 110 -19.90 -14.98 2.96
C SER A 110 -20.30 -16.45 2.95
N PHE A 111 -20.67 -16.98 4.11
CA PHE A 111 -20.94 -18.39 4.32
C PHE A 111 -22.32 -18.56 4.93
N MET A 112 -23.05 -19.58 4.47
CA MET A 112 -24.31 -20.00 5.06
C MET A 112 -24.18 -21.47 5.46
N PHE A 113 -24.21 -21.74 6.77
CA PHE A 113 -24.10 -23.10 7.29
C PHE A 113 -25.50 -23.68 7.53
N LEU A 114 -25.82 -24.75 6.80
CA LEU A 114 -27.13 -25.43 6.86
C LEU A 114 -26.99 -26.83 7.48
N GLY A 115 -28.08 -27.37 8.00
CA GLY A 115 -28.15 -28.75 8.52
C GLY A 115 -28.74 -28.87 9.93
N PRO A 116 -28.86 -30.08 10.49
CA PRO A 116 -29.47 -30.34 11.79
C PRO A 116 -28.67 -29.76 12.96
N THR A 117 -29.28 -29.57 14.13
CA THR A 117 -28.61 -29.02 15.32
C THR A 117 -27.51 -29.96 15.83
N GLY A 118 -26.51 -29.41 16.55
CA GLY A 118 -25.45 -30.21 17.19
C GLY A 118 -24.28 -30.67 16.30
N VAL A 119 -24.28 -30.38 15.00
CA VAL A 119 -23.23 -30.84 14.05
C VAL A 119 -21.99 -29.93 13.94
N GLY A 120 -21.79 -29.00 14.88
CA GLY A 120 -20.60 -28.13 14.92
C GLY A 120 -20.66 -26.85 14.08
N LYS A 121 -21.82 -26.46 13.53
CA LYS A 121 -21.98 -25.18 12.78
C LYS A 121 -21.58 -23.94 13.57
N THR A 122 -21.93 -23.88 14.85
CA THR A 122 -21.57 -22.75 15.72
C THR A 122 -20.08 -22.79 16.05
N GLU A 123 -19.50 -23.97 16.17
CA GLU A 123 -18.06 -24.12 16.44
C GLU A 123 -17.21 -23.68 15.25
N LEU A 124 -17.71 -23.84 14.01
CA LEU A 124 -17.10 -23.27 12.80
C LEU A 124 -17.06 -21.73 12.76
N THR A 125 -17.79 -21.05 13.65
CA THR A 125 -17.86 -19.57 13.68
C THR A 125 -17.05 -18.93 14.81
N LYS A 126 -16.55 -19.73 15.76
CA LYS A 126 -15.72 -19.26 16.86
C LYS A 126 -14.24 -19.22 16.45
#